data_AF-A0A839NRZ6-F1
#
_entry.id   AF-A0A839NRZ6-F1
#
_cell.length_a   1.000
_cell.length_b   1.000
_cell.length_c   1.000
_cell.angle_alpha   90.00
_cell.angle_beta   90.00
_cell.angle_gamma   90.00
#
_symmetry.space_group_name_H-M   'P 1'
#
loop_
_entity.id
_entity.type
_entity.pdbx_description
1 polymer ?
#
loop_
_entity_poly.entity_id
_entity_poly.type
_entity_poly.pdbx_seq_one_letter_code
_entity_poly.pdbx_strand_id
1 'polypeptide(L)'
;MQLNTQLLVDRLVQRIDLDRIFLFNFLNDSVESPHLLLVVNPIKGISVQSIEPIIRLCMADMPDIPFHVIWTGEWSNQLKKGSLYFTYASLPAHLLYQADCKKSPILGGKLVISLMEMSHVDYAKGKNLADEFMFACYNFQSKTDYFQATAMLHQFIVLRLKGFQAMAGVTIGKAQNLEHILKLMRGTLPGLFKIFTYDAHSTPLLRLLDTCHSYLKKKDRLDILEEEFEFLLLQCQAFGKALDDTVDFMWNGLAVYQKYREDRVVKVVQEITSVEKVSISERKKSDEKDVGPHILEDFSGFPWPQKYKDDANLLLDKLYSGIHPEQILLVNYQTEGLSHGNPFQEGVDEEENGIKVELFLVVLTKRNSPYTFQIRKVGDVRASVVFLDLPYVEKQLTLGGRFVSIVWQKSWILRQKSTFNSQLVPMVINWTAKFQKIKIISENAVVVMRNLLLTMTNSPLLMADTALLLLRELYSIGIQTYLRCAVGYIPKNTDLLDLMEWSAIASTDVIQGILNDNELDMLILSIILKPQEIWWKSAAMDMDDQHKNLIITRAGAVVELYERLLKAVVQSIEQRIEKQANVETI
;
A
#
# COMPACT_ATOMS: atom_id res chain seq x y z
N MET A 1 -5.29 39.12 12.52
CA MET A 1 -3.93 38.58 12.69
C MET A 1 -3.55 37.92 11.37
N GLN A 2 -2.52 38.41 10.66
CA GLN A 2 -2.10 37.80 9.39
C GLN A 2 -1.37 36.48 9.68
N LEU A 3 -1.70 35.42 8.93
CA LEU A 3 -1.06 34.12 9.06
C LEU A 3 0.41 34.22 8.62
N ASN A 4 1.34 33.99 9.54
CA ASN A 4 2.76 33.91 9.21
C ASN A 4 3.07 32.49 8.67
N THR A 5 2.88 32.31 7.36
CA THR A 5 3.04 31.02 6.67
C THR A 5 4.47 30.47 6.77
N GLN A 6 5.49 31.35 6.76
CA GLN A 6 6.89 30.92 6.87
C GLN A 6 7.18 30.34 8.26
N LEU A 7 6.76 31.05 9.32
CA LEU A 7 6.92 30.57 10.70
C LEU A 7 6.18 29.24 10.94
N LEU A 8 5.01 29.06 10.32
CA LEU A 8 4.25 27.82 10.37
C LEU A 8 5.02 26.67 9.71
N VAL A 9 5.54 26.88 8.51
CA VAL A 9 6.34 25.88 7.78
C VAL A 9 7.58 25.49 8.59
N ASP A 10 8.33 26.47 9.10
CA ASP A 10 9.58 26.22 9.84
C ASP A 10 9.33 25.35 11.09
N ARG A 11 8.29 25.67 11.87
CA ARG A 11 7.92 24.90 13.07
C ARG A 11 7.45 23.49 12.75
N LEU A 12 6.69 23.33 11.67
CA LEU A 12 6.16 22.04 11.24
C LEU A 12 7.29 21.13 10.73
N VAL A 13 8.19 21.64 9.89
CA VAL A 13 9.31 20.87 9.32
C VAL A 13 10.36 20.51 10.39
N GLN A 14 10.56 21.35 11.42
CA GLN A 14 11.47 21.04 12.53
C GLN A 14 11.01 19.87 13.41
N ARG A 15 9.70 19.61 13.49
CA ARG A 15 9.10 18.64 14.43
C ARG A 15 8.53 17.41 13.75
N ILE A 16 8.25 17.49 12.46
CA ILE A 16 7.56 16.47 11.67
C ILE A 16 8.30 16.28 10.35
N ASP A 17 8.57 15.02 9.98
CA ASP A 17 9.16 14.67 8.69
C ASP A 17 8.13 14.84 7.56
N LEU A 18 8.00 16.06 7.06
CA LEU A 18 7.03 16.45 6.05
C LEU A 18 7.60 16.30 4.64
N ASP A 19 6.83 15.65 3.76
CA ASP A 19 7.09 15.67 2.31
C ASP A 19 6.65 17.01 1.72
N ARG A 20 5.42 17.43 2.03
CA ARG A 20 4.77 18.62 1.46
C ARG A 20 3.78 19.27 2.42
N ILE A 21 3.63 20.58 2.28
CA ILE A 21 2.59 21.37 2.94
C ILE A 21 1.83 22.13 1.86
N PHE A 22 0.51 21.98 1.84
CA PHE A 22 -0.37 22.78 0.99
C PHE A 22 -1.29 23.64 1.85
N LEU A 23 -1.48 24.89 1.45
CA LEU A 23 -2.47 25.82 1.99
C LEU A 23 -3.39 26.25 0.86
N PHE A 24 -4.68 25.99 1.04
CA PHE A 24 -5.70 26.27 0.05
C PHE A 24 -6.96 26.79 0.74
N ASN A 25 -7.79 27.51 0.00
CA ASN A 25 -9.08 27.92 0.50
C ASN A 25 -10.05 26.75 0.36
N PHE A 26 -10.89 26.55 1.36
CA PHE A 26 -11.89 25.50 1.37
C PHE A 26 -13.22 26.06 1.89
N LEU A 27 -14.32 25.59 1.30
CA LEU A 27 -15.65 25.98 1.72
C LEU A 27 -16.02 25.19 2.98
N ASN A 28 -15.96 25.86 4.13
CA ASN A 28 -16.45 25.32 5.40
C ASN A 28 -17.70 26.09 5.78
N ASP A 29 -18.85 25.42 5.88
CA ASP A 29 -20.08 26.06 6.38
C ASP A 29 -20.50 27.26 5.53
N SER A 30 -20.38 27.14 4.20
CA SER A 30 -20.61 28.22 3.22
C SER A 30 -19.68 29.43 3.36
N VAL A 31 -18.64 29.34 4.21
CA VAL A 31 -17.61 30.36 4.39
C VAL A 31 -16.28 29.85 3.84
N GLU A 32 -15.70 30.62 2.94
CA GLU A 32 -14.36 30.34 2.44
C GLU A 32 -13.34 30.59 3.54
N SER A 33 -12.57 29.55 3.90
CA SER A 33 -11.59 29.60 4.97
C SER A 33 -10.30 28.86 4.58
N PRO A 34 -9.13 29.28 5.10
CA PRO A 34 -7.89 28.56 4.84
C PRO A 34 -7.94 27.15 5.44
N HIS A 35 -7.37 26.19 4.71
CA HIS A 35 -7.25 24.79 5.11
C HIS A 35 -5.85 24.27 4.77
N LEU A 36 -5.31 23.41 5.63
CA LEU A 36 -3.98 22.82 5.45
C LEU A 36 -4.06 21.34 5.06
N LEU A 37 -3.30 20.95 4.05
CA LEU A 37 -3.01 19.54 3.76
C LEU A 37 -1.53 19.27 4.05
N LEU A 38 -1.29 18.38 5.02
CA LEU A 38 0.04 17.99 5.47
C LEU A 38 0.35 16.58 4.98
N VAL A 39 1.29 16.48 4.04
CA VAL A 39 1.76 15.20 3.51
C VAL A 39 3.02 14.80 4.27
N VAL A 40 2.91 13.75 5.07
CA VAL A 40 3.96 13.30 5.98
C VAL A 40 4.67 12.06 5.41
N ASN A 41 5.98 11.96 5.60
CA ASN A 41 6.70 10.73 5.32
C ASN A 41 6.32 9.65 6.35
N PRO A 42 6.05 8.40 5.91
CA PRO A 42 5.60 7.35 6.82
C PRO A 42 6.67 7.01 7.86
N ILE A 43 6.30 7.07 9.14
CA ILE A 43 7.17 6.67 10.26
C ILE A 43 6.73 5.28 10.73
N LYS A 44 7.69 4.34 10.79
CA LYS A 44 7.40 2.95 11.14
C LYS A 44 6.81 2.86 12.56
N GLY A 45 5.64 2.24 12.69
CA GLY A 45 4.98 2.00 13.98
C GLY A 45 4.17 3.18 14.53
N ILE A 46 4.06 4.29 13.80
CA ILE A 46 3.33 5.48 14.22
C ILE A 46 2.09 5.64 13.33
N SER A 47 0.92 5.90 13.94
CA SER A 47 -0.30 6.20 13.18
C SER A 47 -0.30 7.67 12.74
N VAL A 48 -0.90 7.98 11.59
CA VAL A 48 -0.95 9.37 11.10
C VAL A 48 -1.70 10.28 12.09
N GLN A 49 -2.68 9.72 12.79
CA GLN A 49 -3.50 10.41 13.80
C GLN A 49 -2.68 10.83 15.02
N SER A 50 -1.62 10.10 15.37
CA SER A 50 -0.76 10.46 16.50
C SER A 50 0.11 11.71 16.26
N ILE A 51 0.15 12.21 15.02
CA ILE A 51 0.86 13.45 14.65
C ILE A 51 0.00 14.69 14.91
N GLU A 52 -1.33 14.53 14.94
CA GLU A 52 -2.29 15.64 15.11
C GLU A 52 -2.00 16.52 16.35
N PRO A 53 -1.69 15.98 17.54
CA PRO A 53 -1.36 16.80 18.71
C PRO A 53 -0.10 17.66 18.50
N ILE A 54 0.90 17.14 17.78
CA ILE A 54 2.15 17.85 17.48
C ILE A 54 1.85 19.05 16.57
N ILE A 55 0.99 18.87 15.58
CA ILE A 55 0.57 19.94 14.66
C ILE A 55 -0.20 21.02 15.41
N ARG A 56 -1.14 20.64 16.29
CA ARG A 56 -1.87 21.60 17.13
C ARG A 56 -0.93 22.40 18.04
N LEU A 57 0.10 21.76 18.60
CA LEU A 57 1.14 22.44 19.37
C LEU A 57 1.97 23.42 18.53
N CYS A 58 2.22 23.11 17.25
CA CYS A 58 2.92 24.02 16.33
C CYS A 58 2.11 25.29 16.00
N MET A 59 0.78 25.20 16.10
CA MET A 59 -0.18 26.26 15.78
C MET A 59 -0.80 26.93 17.03
N ALA A 60 -0.34 26.62 18.24
CA ALA A 60 -1.01 27.03 19.49
C ALA A 60 -1.15 28.56 19.69
N ASP A 61 -0.26 29.35 19.08
CA ASP A 61 -0.23 30.82 19.08
C ASP A 61 -0.66 31.42 17.72
N MET A 62 -1.24 30.61 16.83
CA MET A 62 -1.75 31.01 15.52
C MET A 62 -3.28 30.87 15.46
N PRO A 63 -3.96 31.53 14.51
CA PRO A 63 -5.38 31.26 14.24
C PRO A 63 -5.60 29.77 13.99
N ASP A 64 -6.66 29.19 14.56
CA ASP A 64 -6.99 27.78 14.37
C ASP A 64 -7.33 27.53 12.90
N ILE A 65 -6.47 26.79 12.20
CA ILE A 65 -6.65 26.43 10.80
C ILE A 65 -6.97 24.94 10.75
N PRO A 66 -8.13 24.55 10.19
CA PRO A 66 -8.45 23.16 9.96
C PRO A 66 -7.38 22.50 9.07
N PHE A 67 -6.98 21.29 9.42
CA PHE A 67 -5.94 20.58 8.70
C PHE A 67 -6.22 19.09 8.55
N HIS A 68 -5.72 18.52 7.45
CA HIS A 68 -5.74 17.10 7.16
C HIS A 68 -4.30 16.58 7.05
N VAL A 69 -3.99 15.51 7.78
CA VAL A 69 -2.70 14.83 7.75
C VAL A 69 -2.82 13.51 7.01
N ILE A 70 -1.95 13.28 6.03
CA ILE A 70 -1.95 12.06 5.23
C ILE A 70 -0.53 11.57 4.97
N TRP A 71 -0.35 10.25 4.93
CA TRP A 71 0.93 9.67 4.53
C TRP A 71 1.20 9.89 3.04
N THR A 72 2.46 10.09 2.69
CA THR A 72 2.90 10.32 1.30
C THR A 72 2.42 9.23 0.34
N GLY A 73 2.45 7.95 0.77
CA GLY A 73 1.97 6.83 -0.05
C GLY A 73 0.46 6.89 -0.28
N GLU A 74 -0.32 7.20 0.76
CA GLU A 74 -1.77 7.27 0.67
C GLU A 74 -2.21 8.50 -0.14
N TRP A 75 -1.58 9.65 0.07
CA TRP A 75 -1.79 10.84 -0.75
C TRP A 75 -1.56 10.55 -2.24
N SER A 76 -0.46 9.88 -2.59
CA SER A 76 -0.20 9.50 -3.99
C SER A 76 -1.26 8.55 -4.54
N ASN A 77 -1.76 7.61 -3.73
CA ASN A 77 -2.83 6.71 -4.13
C ASN A 77 -4.15 7.46 -4.36
N GLN A 78 -4.48 8.43 -3.51
CA GLN A 78 -5.69 9.23 -3.64
C GLN A 78 -5.68 10.11 -4.88
N LEU A 79 -4.51 10.66 -5.23
CA LEU A 79 -4.31 11.35 -6.51
C LEU A 79 -4.49 10.41 -7.72
N LYS A 80 -3.96 9.18 -7.66
CA LYS A 80 -4.14 8.19 -8.73
C LYS A 80 -5.59 7.73 -8.90
N LYS A 81 -6.35 7.68 -7.81
CA LYS A 81 -7.77 7.33 -7.79
C LYS A 81 -8.69 8.46 -8.27
N GLY A 82 -8.17 9.67 -8.49
CA GLY A 82 -8.98 10.81 -8.93
C GLY A 82 -9.82 11.45 -7.84
N SER A 83 -9.34 11.46 -6.59
CA SER A 83 -10.02 12.23 -5.53
C SER A 83 -9.99 13.72 -5.86
N LEU A 84 -11.17 14.32 -5.98
CA LEU A 84 -11.36 15.75 -6.23
C LEU A 84 -10.69 16.61 -5.15
N TYR A 85 -10.88 16.25 -3.87
CA TYR A 85 -10.30 16.95 -2.73
C TYR A 85 -8.77 17.00 -2.83
N PHE A 86 -8.12 15.84 -2.95
CA PHE A 86 -6.65 15.80 -3.00
C PHE A 86 -6.10 16.44 -4.28
N THR A 87 -6.84 16.38 -5.39
CA THR A 87 -6.44 17.00 -6.66
C THR A 87 -6.47 18.53 -6.55
N TYR A 88 -7.54 19.09 -5.98
CA TYR A 88 -7.67 20.52 -5.72
C TYR A 88 -6.68 21.02 -4.66
N ALA A 89 -6.59 20.33 -3.52
CA ALA A 89 -5.66 20.70 -2.45
C ALA A 89 -4.19 20.68 -2.91
N SER A 90 -3.82 19.75 -3.80
CA SER A 90 -2.44 19.55 -4.25
C SER A 90 -2.05 20.36 -5.50
N LEU A 91 -2.84 21.37 -5.88
CA LEU A 91 -2.48 22.26 -6.97
C LEU A 91 -1.12 22.96 -6.69
N PRO A 92 -0.27 23.17 -7.70
CA PRO A 92 1.01 23.86 -7.52
C PRO A 92 0.90 25.25 -6.89
N ALA A 93 -0.22 25.96 -7.12
CA ALA A 93 -0.48 27.27 -6.53
C ALA A 93 -0.70 27.22 -5.01
N HIS A 94 -1.08 26.06 -4.47
CA HIS A 94 -1.36 25.86 -3.05
C HIS A 94 -0.13 25.37 -2.27
N LEU A 95 0.99 25.09 -2.95
CA LEU A 95 2.18 24.54 -2.32
C LEU A 95 2.91 25.58 -1.47
N LEU A 96 3.02 25.34 -0.17
CA LEU A 96 3.81 26.16 0.75
C LEU A 96 5.23 25.61 0.97
N TYR A 97 5.37 24.29 1.00
CA TYR A 97 6.64 23.63 1.27
C TYR A 97 6.73 22.31 0.51
N GLN A 98 7.94 22.02 0.03
CA GLN A 98 8.31 20.75 -0.61
C GLN A 98 9.74 20.41 -0.20
N ALA A 99 9.95 19.17 0.25
CA ALA A 99 11.29 18.70 0.61
C ALA A 99 12.26 18.72 -0.59
N ASP A 100 13.50 19.20 -0.37
CA ASP A 100 14.53 19.47 -1.39
C ASP A 100 14.88 18.27 -2.30
N CYS A 101 14.62 17.05 -1.83
CA CYS A 101 14.96 15.81 -2.51
C CYS A 101 13.96 15.39 -3.62
N LYS A 102 12.89 16.15 -3.87
CA LYS A 102 11.89 15.82 -4.91
C LYS A 102 11.54 17.07 -5.73
N LYS A 103 12.13 17.24 -6.92
CA LYS A 103 11.80 18.35 -7.87
C LYS A 103 10.69 18.01 -8.89
N SER A 104 9.99 16.88 -8.74
CA SER A 104 9.00 16.47 -9.74
C SER A 104 7.72 17.33 -9.68
N PRO A 105 7.17 17.77 -10.83
CA PRO A 105 5.89 18.46 -10.86
C PRO A 105 4.76 17.52 -10.38
N ILE A 106 3.89 18.06 -9.52
CA ILE A 106 2.93 17.33 -8.68
C ILE A 106 1.82 16.69 -9.50
N LEU A 107 1.28 17.43 -10.46
CA LEU A 107 0.15 17.03 -11.32
C LEU A 107 0.41 17.54 -12.74
N GLY A 108 0.45 16.62 -13.72
CA GLY A 108 0.52 16.97 -15.14
C GLY A 108 -0.84 17.53 -15.61
N GLY A 109 -0.84 18.49 -16.55
CA GLY A 109 -2.09 19.15 -16.98
C GLY A 109 -3.14 18.19 -17.54
N LYS A 110 -2.71 17.21 -18.35
CA LYS A 110 -3.58 16.15 -18.87
C LYS A 110 -4.15 15.24 -17.77
N LEU A 111 -3.41 15.03 -16.69
CA LEU A 111 -3.84 14.21 -15.56
C LEU A 111 -4.91 14.94 -14.74
N VAL A 112 -4.79 16.26 -14.54
CA VAL A 112 -5.82 17.06 -13.85
C VAL A 112 -7.16 16.99 -14.60
N ILE A 113 -7.15 17.14 -15.92
CA ILE A 113 -8.36 17.07 -16.76
C ILE A 113 -9.04 15.70 -16.65
N SER A 114 -8.27 14.61 -16.84
CA SER A 114 -8.85 13.26 -16.74
C SER A 114 -9.41 12.95 -15.35
N LEU A 115 -8.76 13.45 -14.30
CA LEU A 115 -9.21 13.22 -12.91
C LEU A 115 -10.45 14.06 -12.58
N MET A 116 -10.53 15.29 -13.08
CA MET A 116 -11.72 16.12 -13.00
C MET A 116 -12.91 15.42 -13.65
N GLU A 117 -12.82 15.03 -14.92
CA GLU A 117 -13.94 14.41 -15.64
C GLU A 117 -14.45 13.14 -14.95
N MET A 118 -13.56 12.27 -14.47
CA MET A 118 -13.94 11.08 -13.69
C MET A 118 -14.68 11.45 -12.40
N SER A 119 -14.15 12.41 -11.66
CA SER A 119 -14.69 12.83 -10.36
C SER A 119 -16.11 13.41 -10.49
N HIS A 120 -16.36 14.23 -11.51
CA HIS A 120 -17.68 14.82 -11.74
C HIS A 120 -18.71 13.79 -12.17
N VAL A 121 -18.34 12.85 -13.05
CA VAL A 121 -19.24 11.79 -13.50
C VAL A 121 -19.66 10.88 -12.34
N ASP A 122 -18.73 10.53 -11.45
CA ASP A 122 -19.02 9.64 -10.33
C ASP A 122 -19.88 10.34 -9.25
N TYR A 123 -19.63 11.62 -8.98
CA TYR A 123 -20.49 12.39 -8.07
C TYR A 123 -21.90 12.57 -8.65
N ALA A 124 -22.02 12.91 -9.93
CA ALA A 124 -23.31 13.08 -10.61
C ALA A 124 -24.15 11.79 -10.59
N LYS A 125 -23.53 10.62 -10.79
CA LYS A 125 -24.22 9.33 -10.66
C LYS A 125 -24.76 9.11 -9.25
N GLY A 126 -23.94 9.34 -8.22
CA GLY A 126 -24.35 9.20 -6.82
C GLY A 126 -25.47 10.18 -6.43
N LYS A 127 -25.37 11.42 -6.91
CA LYS A 127 -26.39 12.46 -6.75
C LYS A 127 -27.72 12.08 -7.39
N ASN A 128 -27.72 11.70 -8.66
CA ASN A 128 -28.95 11.31 -9.37
C ASN A 128 -29.68 10.16 -8.66
N LEU A 129 -28.93 9.13 -8.24
CA LEU A 129 -29.50 8.01 -7.51
C LEU A 129 -30.07 8.44 -6.15
N ALA A 130 -29.39 9.33 -5.43
CA ALA A 130 -29.92 9.87 -4.18
C ALA A 130 -31.20 10.69 -4.41
N ASP A 131 -31.24 11.51 -5.46
CA ASP A 131 -32.38 12.37 -5.77
C ASP A 131 -33.65 11.55 -6.10
N GLU A 132 -33.51 10.33 -6.63
CA GLU A 132 -34.63 9.37 -6.75
C GLU A 132 -35.24 9.00 -5.39
N PHE A 133 -34.41 8.80 -4.36
CA PHE A 133 -34.89 8.56 -2.99
C PHE A 133 -35.53 9.81 -2.38
N MET A 134 -35.03 11.00 -2.70
CA MET A 134 -35.69 12.25 -2.30
C MET A 134 -37.07 12.39 -2.96
N PHE A 135 -37.19 12.03 -4.24
CA PHE A 135 -38.50 11.98 -4.92
C PHE A 135 -39.44 10.97 -4.26
N ALA A 136 -38.93 9.78 -3.92
CA ALA A 136 -39.70 8.79 -3.16
C ALA A 136 -40.14 9.31 -1.79
N CYS A 137 -39.28 10.07 -1.09
CA CYS A 137 -39.60 10.72 0.18
C CYS A 137 -40.82 11.64 0.05
N TYR A 138 -40.86 12.53 -0.94
CA TYR A 138 -42.02 13.41 -1.19
C TYR A 138 -43.30 12.63 -1.52
N ASN A 139 -43.17 11.52 -2.27
CA ASN A 139 -44.31 10.65 -2.58
C ASN A 139 -44.90 9.96 -1.34
N PHE A 140 -44.08 9.60 -0.36
CA PHE A 140 -44.58 9.05 0.91
C PHE A 140 -45.10 10.14 1.86
N GLN A 141 -44.47 11.32 1.87
CA GLN A 141 -44.95 12.49 2.61
C GLN A 141 -46.36 12.89 2.17
N SER A 142 -46.62 12.97 0.85
CA SER A 142 -47.96 13.30 0.32
C SER A 142 -49.04 12.28 0.69
N LYS A 143 -48.64 11.06 1.09
CA LYS A 143 -49.52 10.00 1.58
C LYS A 143 -49.56 9.92 3.11
N THR A 144 -48.95 10.89 3.80
CA THR A 144 -48.81 10.93 5.26
C THR A 144 -48.11 9.69 5.86
N ASP A 145 -47.32 8.98 5.06
CA ASP A 145 -46.50 7.84 5.52
C ASP A 145 -45.11 8.34 5.93
N TYR A 146 -45.05 9.02 7.08
CA TYR A 146 -43.82 9.61 7.60
C TYR A 146 -42.75 8.56 7.94
N PHE A 147 -43.15 7.34 8.26
CA PHE A 147 -42.23 6.22 8.49
C PHE A 147 -41.44 5.86 7.23
N GLN A 148 -42.15 5.60 6.12
CA GLN A 148 -41.48 5.30 4.84
C GLN A 148 -40.76 6.53 4.28
N ALA A 149 -41.33 7.73 4.44
CA ALA A 149 -40.66 8.97 4.02
C ALA A 149 -39.31 9.16 4.74
N THR A 150 -39.26 8.94 6.06
CA THR A 150 -38.02 9.00 6.85
C THR A 150 -37.00 7.94 6.44
N ALA A 151 -37.46 6.73 6.09
CA ALA A 151 -36.57 5.68 5.59
C ALA A 151 -35.97 6.02 4.22
N MET A 152 -36.74 6.67 3.33
CA MET A 152 -36.22 7.18 2.05
C MET A 152 -35.21 8.32 2.27
N LEU A 153 -35.49 9.20 3.25
CA LEU A 153 -34.61 10.30 3.61
C LEU A 153 -33.26 9.83 4.15
N HIS A 154 -33.24 8.73 4.92
CA HIS A 154 -32.00 8.06 5.33
C HIS A 154 -31.18 7.59 4.12
N GLN A 155 -31.83 6.90 3.16
CA GLN A 155 -31.15 6.43 1.95
C GLN A 155 -30.62 7.57 1.08
N PHE A 156 -31.36 8.66 0.96
CA PHE A 156 -30.89 9.88 0.30
C PHE A 156 -29.54 10.32 0.88
N ILE A 157 -29.44 10.55 2.20
CA ILE A 157 -28.19 11.03 2.82
C ILE A 157 -27.04 10.04 2.69
N VAL A 158 -27.32 8.74 2.92
CA VAL A 158 -26.28 7.70 2.80
C VAL A 158 -25.72 7.65 1.38
N LEU A 159 -26.57 7.76 0.35
CA LEU A 159 -26.14 7.77 -1.03
C LEU A 159 -25.40 9.06 -1.42
N ARG A 160 -25.82 10.23 -0.90
CA ARG A 160 -25.07 11.49 -1.06
C ARG A 160 -23.66 11.38 -0.47
N LEU A 161 -23.54 10.81 0.72
CA LEU A 161 -22.25 10.58 1.39
C LEU A 161 -21.37 9.56 0.65
N LYS A 162 -21.96 8.46 0.14
CA LYS A 162 -21.25 7.47 -0.68
C LYS A 162 -20.82 8.02 -2.04
N GLY A 163 -21.62 8.89 -2.67
CA GLY A 163 -21.22 9.62 -3.87
C GLY A 163 -20.06 10.58 -3.59
N PHE A 164 -20.09 11.25 -2.45
CA PHE A 164 -19.01 12.14 -2.02
C PHE A 164 -17.73 11.39 -1.57
N GLN A 165 -17.86 10.15 -1.11
CA GLN A 165 -16.76 9.31 -0.62
C GLN A 165 -15.57 9.23 -1.58
N ALA A 166 -15.83 8.90 -2.84
CA ALA A 166 -14.81 8.76 -3.87
C ALA A 166 -14.10 10.11 -4.13
N MET A 167 -14.85 11.22 -4.02
CA MET A 167 -14.33 12.57 -4.16
C MET A 167 -13.43 12.97 -2.99
N ALA A 168 -13.83 12.61 -1.77
CA ALA A 168 -13.13 12.90 -0.52
C ALA A 168 -11.89 12.02 -0.28
N GLY A 169 -11.77 10.92 -1.03
CA GLY A 169 -10.72 9.92 -0.81
C GLY A 169 -10.89 9.11 0.47
N VAL A 170 -12.11 9.04 1.02
CA VAL A 170 -12.43 8.28 2.24
C VAL A 170 -12.94 6.88 1.84
N THR A 171 -12.71 5.85 2.66
CA THR A 171 -13.29 4.52 2.42
C THR A 171 -14.40 4.25 3.44
N ILE A 172 -15.63 4.56 3.07
CA ILE A 172 -16.84 4.09 3.74
C ILE A 172 -17.10 2.70 3.18
N GLY A 173 -16.95 1.66 4.00
CA GLY A 173 -17.19 0.28 3.59
C GLY A 173 -18.67 -0.01 3.29
N LYS A 174 -19.13 -1.24 3.55
CA LYS A 174 -20.55 -1.60 3.41
C LYS A 174 -21.47 -1.00 4.49
N ALA A 175 -20.96 -0.09 5.32
CA ALA A 175 -21.73 0.53 6.39
C ALA A 175 -22.94 1.30 5.81
N GLN A 176 -24.08 1.13 6.48
CA GLN A 176 -25.32 1.86 6.21
C GLN A 176 -25.72 2.72 7.42
N ASN A 177 -24.92 2.70 8.49
CA ASN A 177 -25.15 3.50 9.70
C ASN A 177 -24.64 4.92 9.47
N LEU A 178 -25.54 5.89 9.49
CA LEU A 178 -25.26 7.28 9.18
C LEU A 178 -24.31 7.90 10.20
N GLU A 179 -24.47 7.61 11.49
CA GLU A 179 -23.60 8.14 12.55
C GLU A 179 -22.13 7.73 12.34
N HIS A 180 -21.89 6.47 11.95
CA HIS A 180 -20.58 5.95 11.64
C HIS A 180 -19.97 6.62 10.40
N ILE A 181 -20.78 6.77 9.34
CA ILE A 181 -20.34 7.41 8.09
C ILE A 181 -19.98 8.87 8.35
N LEU A 182 -20.81 9.61 9.08
CA LEU A 182 -20.52 10.99 9.45
C LEU A 182 -19.20 11.07 10.20
N LYS A 183 -19.00 10.27 11.27
CA LYS A 183 -17.75 10.26 12.06
C LYS A 183 -16.49 10.09 11.19
N LEU A 184 -16.53 9.22 10.17
CA LEU A 184 -15.41 9.02 9.25
C LEU A 184 -15.11 10.26 8.38
N MET A 185 -16.13 11.04 8.05
CA MET A 185 -16.04 12.22 7.19
C MET A 185 -15.67 13.51 7.94
N ARG A 186 -15.57 13.45 9.28
CA ARG A 186 -15.33 14.61 10.16
C ARG A 186 -14.05 15.39 9.85
N GLY A 187 -12.98 14.69 9.49
CA GLY A 187 -11.71 15.33 9.16
C GLY A 187 -11.76 16.13 7.85
N THR A 188 -12.54 15.65 6.88
CA THR A 188 -12.56 16.23 5.52
C THR A 188 -13.61 17.34 5.39
N LEU A 189 -14.69 17.28 6.16
CA LEU A 189 -15.83 18.20 6.07
C LEU A 189 -16.35 18.63 7.45
N PRO A 190 -15.56 19.38 8.24
CA PRO A 190 -15.96 19.77 9.59
C PRO A 190 -17.22 20.66 9.61
N GLY A 191 -17.47 21.44 8.54
CA GLY A 191 -18.66 22.28 8.42
C GLY A 191 -19.99 21.51 8.36
N LEU A 192 -20.00 20.27 7.83
CA LEU A 192 -21.22 19.47 7.72
C LEU A 192 -21.77 19.01 9.08
N PHE A 193 -20.92 19.00 10.11
CA PHE A 193 -21.31 18.65 11.48
C PHE A 193 -22.06 19.76 12.20
N LYS A 194 -22.12 20.97 11.65
CA LYS A 194 -22.94 22.06 12.20
C LYS A 194 -24.39 21.97 11.74
N ILE A 195 -24.65 21.32 10.60
CA ILE A 195 -26.00 21.07 10.08
C ILE A 195 -26.74 20.10 11.01
N PHE A 196 -26.01 19.14 11.57
CA PHE A 196 -26.51 18.29 12.65
C PHE A 196 -25.82 18.67 13.97
N THR A 197 -26.34 19.69 14.65
CA THR A 197 -25.86 20.04 16.00
C THR A 197 -26.03 18.82 16.90
N TYR A 198 -24.96 18.27 17.46
CA TYR A 198 -25.03 17.15 18.42
C TYR A 198 -25.55 17.64 19.78
N ASP A 199 -26.71 18.29 19.79
CA ASP A 199 -27.44 18.74 20.97
C ASP A 199 -28.48 17.71 21.40
N ALA A 200 -29.10 17.96 22.56
CA ALA A 200 -30.06 17.05 23.19
C ALA A 200 -31.32 16.81 22.33
N HIS A 201 -31.62 17.68 21.36
CA HIS A 201 -32.83 17.63 20.54
C HIS A 201 -32.59 16.98 19.17
N SER A 202 -31.44 17.22 18.55
CA SER A 202 -31.12 16.75 17.20
C SER A 202 -30.49 15.36 17.19
N THR A 203 -29.83 14.95 18.28
CA THR A 203 -29.21 13.62 18.40
C THR A 203 -30.24 12.47 18.37
N PRO A 204 -31.39 12.54 19.07
CA PRO A 204 -32.45 11.54 18.94
C PRO A 204 -33.02 11.44 17.52
N LEU A 205 -33.15 12.58 16.81
CA LEU A 205 -33.69 12.64 15.46
C LEU A 205 -32.73 12.03 14.42
N LEU A 206 -31.41 12.23 14.56
CA LEU A 206 -30.42 11.52 13.76
C LEU A 206 -30.47 10.00 13.98
N ARG A 207 -30.65 9.57 15.22
CA ARG A 207 -30.84 8.14 15.55
C ARG A 207 -32.16 7.60 15.00
N LEU A 208 -33.19 8.44 14.89
CA LEU A 208 -34.46 8.07 14.27
C LEU A 208 -34.27 7.68 12.79
N LEU A 209 -33.43 8.39 12.03
CA LEU A 209 -33.10 8.02 10.64
C LEU A 209 -32.47 6.61 10.55
N ASP A 210 -31.46 6.32 11.38
CA ASP A 210 -30.80 5.01 11.41
C ASP A 210 -31.73 3.89 11.92
N THR A 211 -32.62 4.22 12.85
CA THR A 211 -33.59 3.28 13.45
C THR A 211 -34.68 2.93 12.44
N CYS A 212 -35.24 3.90 11.73
CA CYS A 212 -36.29 3.67 10.73
C CYS A 212 -35.81 2.77 9.59
N HIS A 213 -34.58 2.98 9.09
CA HIS A 213 -34.00 2.09 8.09
C HIS A 213 -33.82 0.65 8.60
N SER A 214 -33.45 0.50 9.87
CA SER A 214 -33.29 -0.82 10.50
C SER A 214 -34.63 -1.54 10.73
N TYR A 215 -35.68 -0.80 11.06
CA TYR A 215 -37.04 -1.31 11.26
C TYR A 215 -37.74 -1.69 9.95
N LEU A 216 -37.51 -0.91 8.88
CA LEU A 216 -37.99 -1.23 7.53
C LEU A 216 -37.52 -2.62 7.06
N LYS A 217 -36.29 -3.02 7.42
CA LYS A 217 -35.75 -4.36 7.13
C LYS A 217 -36.42 -5.48 7.92
N LYS A 218 -36.90 -5.18 9.13
CA LYS A 218 -37.60 -6.14 10.01
C LYS A 218 -39.11 -6.21 9.73
N LYS A 219 -39.63 -5.35 8.83
CA LYS A 219 -41.06 -5.13 8.58
C LYS A 219 -41.83 -4.61 9.81
N ASP A 220 -41.12 -4.01 10.76
CA ASP A 220 -41.70 -3.33 11.91
C ASP A 220 -41.95 -1.86 11.58
N ARG A 221 -42.96 -1.25 12.23
CA ARG A 221 -43.32 0.16 12.04
C ARG A 221 -43.00 0.98 13.29
N LEU A 222 -42.74 2.26 13.06
CA LEU A 222 -42.44 3.25 14.09
C LEU A 222 -43.28 4.49 13.78
N ASP A 223 -43.99 5.00 14.79
CA ASP A 223 -44.78 6.22 14.63
C ASP A 223 -43.84 7.42 14.66
N ILE A 224 -43.89 8.23 13.60
CA ILE A 224 -43.08 9.44 13.44
C ILE A 224 -44.03 10.61 13.33
N LEU A 225 -43.83 11.62 14.16
CA LEU A 225 -44.63 12.84 14.11
C LEU A 225 -44.27 13.67 12.87
N GLU A 226 -45.25 14.36 12.30
CA GLU A 226 -45.05 15.23 11.13
C GLU A 226 -43.96 16.29 11.38
N GLU A 227 -43.97 16.91 12.57
CA GLU A 227 -42.98 17.90 13.00
C GLU A 227 -41.55 17.33 13.04
N GLU A 228 -41.40 16.07 13.50
CA GLU A 228 -40.11 15.37 13.53
C GLU A 228 -39.61 15.09 12.11
N PHE A 229 -40.51 14.68 11.22
CA PHE A 229 -40.19 14.45 9.82
C PHE A 229 -39.82 15.74 9.08
N GLU A 230 -40.59 16.82 9.24
CA GLU A 230 -40.33 18.11 8.59
C GLU A 230 -38.96 18.68 8.99
N PHE A 231 -38.61 18.59 10.27
CA PHE A 231 -37.29 18.97 10.75
C PHE A 231 -36.19 18.14 10.06
N LEU A 232 -36.35 16.81 10.05
CA LEU A 232 -35.39 15.91 9.41
C LEU A 232 -35.23 16.21 7.92
N LEU A 233 -36.34 16.45 7.22
CA LEU A 233 -36.36 16.78 5.79
C LEU A 233 -35.54 18.03 5.50
N LEU A 234 -35.76 19.11 6.27
CA LEU A 234 -35.04 20.37 6.11
C LEU A 234 -33.54 20.21 6.36
N GLN A 235 -33.15 19.48 7.42
CA GLN A 235 -31.74 19.23 7.72
C GLN A 235 -31.06 18.38 6.64
N CYS A 236 -31.74 17.35 6.15
CA CYS A 236 -31.22 16.49 5.10
C CYS A 236 -31.05 17.24 3.77
N GLN A 237 -32.00 18.11 3.41
CA GLN A 237 -31.87 18.97 2.24
C GLN A 237 -30.70 19.96 2.36
N ALA A 238 -30.58 20.63 3.51
CA ALA A 238 -29.46 21.53 3.80
C ALA A 238 -28.11 20.79 3.71
N PHE A 239 -28.06 19.56 4.23
CA PHE A 239 -26.89 18.70 4.13
C PHE A 239 -26.54 18.32 2.68
N GLY A 240 -27.54 17.92 1.89
CA GLY A 240 -27.38 17.63 0.47
C GLY A 240 -26.81 18.83 -0.28
N LYS A 241 -27.39 20.01 -0.06
CA LYS A 241 -26.95 21.26 -0.69
C LYS A 241 -25.52 21.63 -0.31
N ALA A 242 -25.15 21.53 0.97
CA ALA A 242 -23.79 21.82 1.41
C ALA A 242 -22.74 20.91 0.74
N LEU A 243 -23.08 19.65 0.47
CA LEU A 243 -22.22 18.75 -0.32
C LEU A 243 -22.07 19.21 -1.77
N ASP A 244 -23.16 19.64 -2.42
CA ASP A 244 -23.12 20.17 -3.79
C ASP A 244 -22.23 21.40 -3.87
N ASP A 245 -22.47 22.38 -2.99
CA ASP A 245 -21.73 23.64 -2.94
C ASP A 245 -20.23 23.40 -2.74
N THR A 246 -19.87 22.39 -1.95
CA THR A 246 -18.46 22.02 -1.71
C THR A 246 -17.82 21.37 -2.94
N VAL A 247 -18.55 20.51 -3.66
CA VAL A 247 -18.06 19.92 -4.92
C VAL A 247 -17.88 21.00 -5.98
N ASP A 248 -18.87 21.87 -6.14
CA ASP A 248 -18.84 22.97 -7.11
C ASP A 248 -17.70 23.94 -6.82
N PHE A 249 -17.43 24.24 -5.55
CA PHE A 249 -16.29 25.06 -5.14
C PHE A 249 -14.95 24.48 -5.60
N MET A 250 -14.69 23.20 -5.30
CA MET A 250 -13.46 22.52 -5.72
C MET A 250 -13.35 22.41 -7.24
N TRP A 251 -14.47 22.13 -7.91
CA TRP A 251 -14.56 22.03 -9.36
C TRP A 251 -14.18 23.35 -10.03
N ASN A 252 -14.82 24.44 -9.60
CA ASN A 252 -14.57 25.78 -10.11
C ASN A 252 -13.11 26.20 -9.88
N GLY A 253 -12.54 25.88 -8.71
CA GLY A 253 -11.14 26.14 -8.41
C GLY A 253 -10.18 25.42 -9.37
N LEU A 254 -10.46 24.15 -9.70
CA LEU A 254 -9.68 23.40 -10.68
C LEU A 254 -9.85 23.94 -12.12
N ALA A 255 -11.07 24.32 -12.50
CA ALA A 255 -11.36 24.92 -13.82
C ALA A 255 -10.64 26.26 -14.01
N VAL A 256 -10.58 27.11 -12.98
CA VAL A 256 -9.82 28.37 -12.98
C VAL A 256 -8.33 28.08 -13.16
N TYR A 257 -7.78 27.10 -12.44
CA TYR A 257 -6.38 26.70 -12.57
C TYR A 257 -6.06 26.17 -13.98
N GLN A 258 -6.97 25.39 -14.58
CA GLN A 258 -6.82 24.91 -15.95
C GLN A 258 -6.75 26.06 -16.94
N LYS A 259 -7.70 27.01 -16.86
CA LYS A 259 -7.72 28.19 -17.73
C LYS A 259 -6.42 29.01 -17.60
N TYR A 260 -5.94 29.21 -16.38
CA TYR A 260 -4.65 29.88 -16.13
C TYR A 260 -3.47 29.17 -16.81
N ARG A 261 -3.44 27.83 -16.83
CA ARG A 261 -2.39 27.07 -17.53
C ARG A 261 -2.49 27.19 -19.04
N GLU A 262 -3.69 27.09 -19.59
CA GLU A 262 -3.94 27.24 -21.03
C GLU A 262 -3.50 28.63 -21.50
N ASP A 263 -3.85 29.69 -20.77
CA ASP A 263 -3.42 31.06 -21.04
C ASP A 263 -1.89 31.24 -20.97
N ARG A 264 -1.20 30.54 -20.04
CA ARG A 264 0.27 30.53 -19.96
C ARG A 264 0.93 29.79 -21.12
N VAL A 265 0.38 28.66 -21.55
CA VAL A 265 0.91 27.92 -22.71
C VAL A 265 0.72 28.73 -23.99
N VAL A 266 -0.42 29.40 -24.17
CA VAL A 266 -0.66 30.30 -25.31
C VAL A 266 0.30 31.48 -25.30
N LYS A 267 0.58 32.11 -24.15
CA LYS A 267 1.58 33.18 -24.03
C LYS A 267 3.00 32.72 -24.35
N VAL A 268 3.42 31.55 -23.86
CA VAL A 268 4.76 30.99 -24.15
C VAL A 268 4.88 30.62 -25.63
N VAL A 269 3.83 30.09 -26.26
CA VAL A 269 3.82 29.80 -27.71
C VAL A 269 3.83 31.10 -28.54
N GLN A 270 3.16 32.16 -28.09
CA GLN A 270 3.21 33.49 -28.72
C GLN A 270 4.58 34.17 -28.55
N GLU A 271 5.25 33.99 -27.41
CA GLU A 271 6.62 34.47 -27.18
C GLU A 271 7.64 33.69 -28.01
N ILE A 272 7.51 32.35 -28.13
CA ILE A 272 8.39 31.52 -28.96
C ILE A 272 8.20 31.80 -30.46
N THR A 273 6.97 32.03 -30.93
CA THR A 273 6.70 32.40 -32.33
C THR A 273 7.17 33.82 -32.70
N SER A 274 7.53 34.65 -31.71
CA SER A 274 8.15 35.97 -31.94
C SER A 274 9.67 35.94 -32.03
N VAL A 275 10.34 34.86 -31.58
CA VAL A 275 11.82 34.76 -31.52
C VAL A 275 12.40 33.77 -32.53
N GLU A 276 11.67 32.74 -32.95
CA GLU A 276 12.19 31.74 -33.92
C GLU A 276 11.54 31.88 -35.31
N LYS A 277 11.89 32.97 -35.99
CA LYS A 277 11.73 33.11 -37.44
C LYS A 277 13.09 33.16 -38.15
N VAL A 278 14.05 32.31 -37.78
CA VAL A 278 15.30 32.14 -38.54
C VAL A 278 15.77 30.68 -38.48
N SER A 279 15.48 29.95 -39.58
CA SER A 279 16.25 28.86 -40.19
C SER A 279 16.68 27.62 -39.36
N ILE A 280 16.31 26.42 -39.80
CA ILE A 280 17.13 25.56 -40.69
C ILE A 280 16.31 24.33 -41.12
N SER A 281 16.45 24.03 -42.40
CA SER A 281 15.92 22.90 -43.15
C SER A 281 16.66 21.57 -42.91
N GLU A 282 15.89 20.49 -43.00
CA GLU A 282 16.20 19.17 -43.60
C GLU A 282 17.29 18.22 -43.06
N ARG A 283 16.81 16.96 -42.91
CA ARG A 283 17.49 15.65 -43.04
C ARG A 283 18.38 15.16 -41.88
N LYS A 284 17.95 14.05 -41.25
CA LYS A 284 18.30 12.69 -41.71
C LYS A 284 17.51 11.60 -40.99
N LYS A 285 17.07 10.61 -41.77
CA LYS A 285 16.72 9.26 -41.31
C LYS A 285 17.96 8.59 -40.70
N SER A 286 17.77 7.87 -39.60
CA SER A 286 18.65 6.77 -39.20
C SER A 286 17.82 5.73 -38.45
N ASP A 287 17.58 4.62 -39.14
CA ASP A 287 17.38 3.25 -38.66
C ASP A 287 17.16 3.05 -37.16
N GLU A 288 15.89 2.88 -36.76
CA GLU A 288 15.54 2.04 -35.62
C GLU A 288 15.75 0.58 -36.04
N LYS A 289 16.98 0.07 -35.84
CA LYS A 289 17.17 -1.36 -35.61
C LYS A 289 16.76 -1.63 -34.17
N ASP A 290 15.56 -2.17 -34.02
CA ASP A 290 15.11 -2.86 -32.83
C ASP A 290 16.00 -4.11 -32.65
N VAL A 291 17.13 -3.95 -31.96
CA VAL A 291 17.98 -5.07 -31.56
C VAL A 291 17.42 -5.59 -30.26
N GLY A 292 16.82 -6.79 -30.32
CA GLY A 292 16.30 -7.52 -29.16
C GLY A 292 17.35 -7.71 -28.04
N PRO A 293 16.95 -8.27 -26.88
CA PRO A 293 17.83 -8.45 -25.73
C PRO A 293 19.14 -9.13 -26.11
N HIS A 294 20.27 -8.63 -25.63
CA HIS A 294 21.51 -9.41 -25.66
C HIS A 294 21.42 -10.48 -24.57
N ILE A 295 21.45 -11.74 -24.99
CA ILE A 295 21.66 -12.89 -24.12
C ILE A 295 23.15 -12.90 -23.76
N LEU A 296 23.47 -12.74 -22.48
CA LEU A 296 24.85 -12.73 -22.00
C LEU A 296 25.25 -14.09 -21.45
N GLU A 297 24.39 -14.69 -20.64
CA GLU A 297 24.52 -16.07 -20.21
C GLU A 297 23.27 -16.87 -20.57
N ASP A 298 23.47 -18.10 -21.00
CA ASP A 298 22.42 -19.08 -21.28
C ASP A 298 22.49 -20.22 -20.26
N PHE A 299 21.40 -21.00 -20.16
CA PHE A 299 21.38 -22.16 -19.27
C PHE A 299 22.15 -23.38 -19.83
N SER A 300 22.94 -23.22 -20.90
CA SER A 300 23.58 -24.36 -21.58
C SER A 300 24.52 -25.13 -20.63
N GLY A 301 25.25 -24.41 -19.77
CA GLY A 301 26.19 -24.96 -18.78
C GLY A 301 25.55 -25.57 -17.54
N PHE A 302 24.23 -25.50 -17.37
CA PHE A 302 23.56 -26.06 -16.20
C PHE A 302 23.29 -27.57 -16.38
N PRO A 303 23.37 -28.38 -15.31
CA PRO A 303 23.14 -29.82 -15.36
C PRO A 303 21.64 -30.17 -15.41
N TRP A 304 20.83 -29.37 -16.10
CA TRP A 304 19.39 -29.56 -16.22
C TRP A 304 19.04 -30.25 -17.54
N PRO A 305 17.96 -31.05 -17.58
CA PRO A 305 17.33 -31.48 -18.82
C PRO A 305 17.06 -30.29 -19.75
N GLN A 306 17.21 -30.51 -21.07
CA GLN A 306 17.03 -29.46 -22.07
C GLN A 306 15.65 -28.79 -21.97
N LYS A 307 14.61 -29.59 -21.69
CA LYS A 307 13.24 -29.11 -21.43
C LYS A 307 13.20 -27.99 -20.38
N TYR A 308 13.92 -28.13 -19.26
CA TYR A 308 13.91 -27.12 -18.20
C TYR A 308 14.69 -25.88 -18.60
N LYS A 309 15.74 -26.03 -19.41
CA LYS A 309 16.48 -24.89 -19.98
C LYS A 309 15.59 -24.11 -20.95
N ASP A 310 14.81 -24.81 -21.76
CA ASP A 310 13.88 -24.21 -22.71
C ASP A 310 12.74 -23.48 -21.98
N ASP A 311 12.14 -24.13 -20.97
CA ASP A 311 11.11 -23.53 -20.10
C ASP A 311 11.64 -22.29 -19.36
N ALA A 312 12.86 -22.35 -18.83
CA ALA A 312 13.51 -21.22 -18.17
C ALA A 312 13.77 -20.06 -19.13
N ASN A 313 14.26 -20.33 -20.34
CA ASN A 313 14.43 -19.30 -21.37
C ASN A 313 13.09 -18.69 -21.80
N LEU A 314 12.06 -19.52 -21.99
CA LEU A 314 10.71 -19.05 -22.32
C LEU A 314 10.14 -18.16 -21.21
N LEU A 315 10.40 -18.48 -19.94
CA LEU A 315 10.04 -17.64 -18.79
C LEU A 315 10.76 -16.28 -18.84
N LEU A 316 12.08 -16.27 -19.11
CA LEU A 316 12.86 -15.04 -19.23
C LEU A 316 12.38 -14.17 -20.39
N ASP A 317 12.08 -14.78 -21.53
CA ASP A 317 11.65 -14.06 -22.72
C ASP A 317 10.24 -13.46 -22.53
N LYS A 318 9.35 -14.15 -21.79
CA LYS A 318 8.06 -13.60 -21.34
C LYS A 318 8.23 -12.41 -20.38
N LEU A 319 9.16 -12.51 -19.42
CA LEU A 319 9.48 -11.39 -18.51
C LEU A 319 10.04 -10.21 -19.30
N TYR A 320 10.94 -10.45 -20.25
CA TYR A 320 11.58 -9.40 -21.02
C TYR A 320 10.61 -8.70 -21.97
N SER A 321 9.76 -9.45 -22.67
CA SER A 321 8.74 -8.90 -23.59
C SER A 321 7.61 -8.16 -22.88
N GLY A 322 7.23 -8.57 -21.66
CA GLY A 322 6.16 -7.91 -20.91
C GLY A 322 6.59 -6.64 -20.16
N ILE A 323 7.82 -6.62 -19.63
CA ILE A 323 8.27 -5.58 -18.68
C ILE A 323 9.35 -4.68 -19.27
N HIS A 324 10.04 -5.13 -20.32
CA HIS A 324 11.19 -4.46 -20.94
C HIS A 324 12.25 -3.99 -19.91
N PRO A 325 12.78 -4.91 -19.08
CA PRO A 325 13.73 -4.57 -18.05
C PRO A 325 15.07 -4.13 -18.62
N GLU A 326 15.82 -3.35 -17.83
CA GLU A 326 17.19 -2.96 -18.17
C GLU A 326 18.13 -4.18 -18.05
N GLN A 327 17.88 -5.05 -17.07
CA GLN A 327 18.66 -6.27 -16.83
C GLN A 327 17.86 -7.31 -16.04
N ILE A 328 18.11 -8.60 -16.29
CA ILE A 328 17.60 -9.72 -15.50
C ILE A 328 18.79 -10.50 -14.91
N LEU A 329 18.78 -10.67 -13.60
CA LEU A 329 19.85 -11.27 -12.81
C LEU A 329 19.35 -12.54 -12.13
N LEU A 330 20.10 -13.64 -12.25
CA LEU A 330 19.89 -14.86 -11.47
C LEU A 330 20.71 -14.80 -10.19
N VAL A 331 20.03 -14.78 -9.06
CA VAL A 331 20.68 -14.71 -7.74
C VAL A 331 20.93 -16.10 -7.16
N ASN A 332 19.94 -16.99 -7.31
CA ASN A 332 20.03 -18.37 -6.86
C ASN A 332 19.06 -19.23 -7.68
N TYR A 333 19.21 -20.55 -7.63
CA TYR A 333 18.24 -21.50 -8.16
C TYR A 333 18.18 -22.74 -7.27
N GLN A 334 17.06 -23.44 -7.33
CA GLN A 334 16.84 -24.72 -6.67
C GLN A 334 16.25 -25.71 -7.67
N THR A 335 16.45 -26.99 -7.41
CA THR A 335 15.85 -28.08 -8.18
C THR A 335 15.17 -29.03 -7.20
N GLU A 336 13.95 -29.49 -7.50
CA GLU A 336 13.26 -30.46 -6.65
C GLU A 336 14.16 -31.68 -6.40
N GLY A 337 14.37 -32.01 -5.12
CA GLY A 337 14.95 -33.28 -4.70
C GLY A 337 16.47 -33.39 -4.51
N LEU A 338 17.28 -32.31 -4.56
CA LEU A 338 18.74 -32.45 -4.43
C LEU A 338 19.40 -31.39 -3.52
N SER A 339 19.21 -31.51 -2.20
CA SER A 339 20.27 -31.13 -1.26
C SER A 339 21.14 -32.37 -1.01
N HIS A 340 22.32 -32.40 -1.65
CA HIS A 340 23.33 -33.48 -1.68
C HIS A 340 23.00 -34.73 -2.52
N GLY A 341 23.25 -34.62 -3.84
CA GLY A 341 23.83 -35.65 -4.71
C GLY A 341 23.14 -37.01 -4.90
N ASN A 342 22.59 -37.24 -6.10
CA ASN A 342 22.81 -38.46 -6.90
C ASN A 342 22.26 -38.26 -8.34
N PRO A 343 23.08 -38.36 -9.40
CA PRO A 343 22.62 -38.22 -10.79
C PRO A 343 22.04 -39.51 -11.42
N PHE A 344 21.78 -40.58 -10.65
CA PHE A 344 21.31 -41.87 -11.18
C PHE A 344 20.23 -42.58 -10.33
N GLN A 345 19.15 -41.90 -9.96
CA GLN A 345 17.93 -42.62 -9.55
C GLN A 345 16.99 -42.76 -10.75
N GLU A 346 17.14 -43.88 -11.46
CA GLU A 346 16.07 -44.43 -12.29
C GLU A 346 15.09 -45.15 -11.38
N GLY A 347 13.85 -44.69 -11.35
CA GLY A 347 12.72 -45.45 -10.84
C GLY A 347 11.94 -44.80 -9.70
N VAL A 348 10.71 -44.47 -10.07
CA VAL A 348 9.47 -44.68 -9.30
C VAL A 348 8.84 -43.44 -8.64
N ASP A 349 7.70 -43.15 -9.27
CA ASP A 349 6.41 -42.62 -8.83
C ASP A 349 6.11 -41.11 -8.77
N GLU A 350 5.06 -40.83 -9.53
CA GLU A 350 4.31 -39.61 -9.68
C GLU A 350 3.61 -39.26 -8.36
N GLU A 351 4.01 -38.16 -7.73
CA GLU A 351 3.09 -37.37 -6.91
C GLU A 351 3.13 -35.90 -7.37
N GLU A 352 1.93 -35.32 -7.41
CA GLU A 352 1.59 -34.04 -8.01
C GLU A 352 2.32 -32.85 -7.35
N ASN A 353 3.21 -32.17 -8.09
CA ASN A 353 3.02 -30.77 -8.53
C ASN A 353 4.25 -30.15 -9.24
N GLY A 354 4.63 -30.71 -10.39
CA GLY A 354 5.01 -29.99 -11.63
C GLY A 354 5.93 -28.76 -11.58
N ILE A 355 6.88 -28.64 -10.64
CA ILE A 355 7.91 -27.59 -10.61
C ILE A 355 9.25 -28.23 -10.26
N LYS A 356 10.08 -28.49 -11.28
CA LYS A 356 11.37 -29.18 -11.12
C LYS A 356 12.54 -28.23 -10.93
N VAL A 357 12.39 -26.96 -11.31
CA VAL A 357 13.41 -25.91 -11.10
C VAL A 357 12.75 -24.64 -10.58
N GLU A 358 13.28 -24.06 -9.51
CA GLU A 358 12.90 -22.75 -9.00
C GLU A 358 14.04 -21.74 -9.15
N LEU A 359 13.76 -20.61 -9.79
CA LEU A 359 14.71 -19.53 -10.04
C LEU A 359 14.43 -18.34 -9.11
N PHE A 360 15.47 -17.78 -8.51
CA PHE A 360 15.39 -16.54 -7.73
C PHE A 360 15.98 -15.41 -8.56
N LEU A 361 15.10 -14.59 -9.13
CA LEU A 361 15.47 -13.56 -10.10
C LEU A 361 15.37 -12.16 -9.50
N VAL A 362 16.28 -11.29 -9.89
CA VAL A 362 16.20 -9.84 -9.68
C VAL A 362 16.09 -9.15 -11.04
N VAL A 363 15.01 -8.41 -11.24
CA VAL A 363 14.73 -7.68 -12.47
C VAL A 363 14.93 -6.19 -12.23
N LEU A 364 15.85 -5.60 -12.98
CA LEU A 364 16.16 -4.18 -12.91
C LEU A 364 15.27 -3.40 -13.88
N THR A 365 14.59 -2.40 -13.35
CA THR A 365 13.65 -1.57 -14.10
C THR A 365 14.06 -0.11 -14.04
N LYS A 366 13.84 0.64 -15.13
CA LYS A 366 14.22 2.06 -15.20
C LYS A 366 13.45 2.95 -14.22
N ARG A 367 12.21 2.56 -13.88
CA ARG A 367 11.30 3.26 -12.96
C ARG A 367 10.59 2.22 -12.10
N ASN A 368 10.04 2.65 -10.95
CA ASN A 368 9.29 1.78 -10.06
C ASN A 368 8.24 0.95 -10.81
N SER A 369 8.46 -0.36 -10.84
CA SER A 369 7.47 -1.34 -11.26
C SER A 369 6.26 -1.29 -10.31
N PRO A 370 5.02 -1.48 -10.80
CA PRO A 370 3.86 -1.65 -9.94
C PRO A 370 3.96 -2.92 -9.07
N TYR A 371 4.87 -3.82 -9.41
CA TYR A 371 5.15 -5.05 -8.68
C TYR A 371 6.53 -4.98 -8.04
N THR A 372 6.62 -5.39 -6.79
CA THR A 372 7.88 -5.53 -6.02
C THR A 372 8.34 -6.98 -5.97
N PHE A 373 7.38 -7.91 -6.03
CA PHE A 373 7.58 -9.35 -6.05
C PHE A 373 6.52 -10.00 -6.96
N GLN A 374 6.89 -11.03 -7.71
CA GLN A 374 5.96 -11.91 -8.42
C GLN A 374 6.51 -13.32 -8.49
N ILE A 375 5.60 -14.29 -8.44
CA ILE A 375 5.90 -15.66 -8.85
C ILE A 375 5.42 -15.87 -10.28
N ARG A 376 6.27 -16.48 -11.11
CA ARG A 376 5.94 -16.90 -12.47
C ARG A 376 6.18 -18.39 -12.61
N LYS A 377 5.31 -19.08 -13.37
CA LYS A 377 5.49 -20.50 -13.71
C LYS A 377 5.37 -20.67 -15.21
N VAL A 378 6.29 -21.44 -15.79
CA VAL A 378 6.26 -21.87 -17.19
C VAL A 378 6.74 -23.32 -17.23
N GLY A 379 5.86 -24.22 -17.64
CA GLY A 379 6.15 -25.66 -17.65
C GLY A 379 6.58 -26.14 -16.26
N ASP A 380 7.76 -26.74 -16.20
CA ASP A 380 8.35 -27.29 -14.98
C ASP A 380 9.25 -26.28 -14.24
N VAL A 381 9.29 -25.02 -14.68
CA VAL A 381 10.12 -23.97 -14.08
C VAL A 381 9.26 -22.91 -13.39
N ARG A 382 9.61 -22.60 -12.14
CA ARG A 382 9.07 -21.50 -11.35
C ARG A 382 10.13 -20.42 -11.19
N ALA A 383 9.73 -19.15 -11.14
CA ALA A 383 10.60 -18.05 -10.78
C ALA A 383 9.96 -17.16 -9.73
N SER A 384 10.68 -16.94 -8.64
CA SER A 384 10.42 -15.94 -7.61
C SER A 384 11.19 -14.66 -7.98
N VAL A 385 10.47 -13.64 -8.42
CA VAL A 385 11.03 -12.46 -9.11
C VAL A 385 10.87 -11.21 -8.26
N VAL A 386 11.99 -10.59 -7.89
CA VAL A 386 12.01 -9.27 -7.25
C VAL A 386 12.29 -8.19 -8.29
N PHE A 387 11.50 -7.12 -8.27
CA PHE A 387 11.71 -5.96 -9.13
C PHE A 387 12.37 -4.84 -8.35
N LEU A 388 13.51 -4.35 -8.84
CA LEU A 388 14.21 -3.21 -8.28
C LEU A 388 14.26 -2.08 -9.31
N ASP A 389 13.99 -0.85 -8.87
CA ASP A 389 14.23 0.33 -9.69
C ASP A 389 15.72 0.73 -9.64
N LEU A 390 16.24 1.23 -10.76
CA LEU A 390 17.65 1.67 -10.85
C LEU A 390 18.01 2.73 -9.79
N PRO A 391 17.20 3.77 -9.51
CA PRO A 391 17.50 4.74 -8.46
C PRO A 391 17.70 4.10 -7.07
N TYR A 392 16.90 3.09 -6.73
CA TYR A 392 17.06 2.32 -5.50
C TYR A 392 18.36 1.53 -5.50
N VAL A 393 18.70 0.87 -6.61
CA VAL A 393 19.94 0.10 -6.74
C VAL A 393 21.16 1.01 -6.60
N GLU A 394 21.22 2.12 -7.32
CA GLU A 394 22.30 3.11 -7.22
C GLU A 394 22.48 3.63 -5.79
N LYS A 395 21.36 3.97 -5.13
CA LYS A 395 21.38 4.39 -3.73
C LYS A 395 21.87 3.28 -2.79
N GLN A 396 21.49 2.03 -3.00
CA GLN A 396 21.94 0.95 -2.13
C GLN A 396 23.40 0.57 -2.38
N LEU A 397 23.89 0.62 -3.63
CA LEU A 397 25.30 0.38 -3.95
C LEU A 397 26.20 1.45 -3.31
N THR A 398 25.77 2.71 -3.32
CA THR A 398 26.50 3.82 -2.67
C THR A 398 26.46 3.75 -1.14
N LEU A 399 25.40 3.19 -0.54
CA LEU A 399 25.27 3.04 0.91
C LEU A 399 25.85 1.72 1.47
N GLY A 400 26.43 0.85 0.64
CA GLY A 400 26.88 -0.47 1.07
C GLY A 400 25.72 -1.38 1.51
N GLY A 401 24.60 -1.32 0.78
CA GLY A 401 23.43 -2.16 0.97
C GLY A 401 23.77 -3.62 0.67
N ARG A 402 23.70 -4.50 1.69
CA ARG A 402 24.15 -5.90 1.61
C ARG A 402 23.52 -6.65 0.43
N PHE A 403 22.19 -6.66 0.34
CA PHE A 403 21.49 -7.42 -0.69
C PHE A 403 21.88 -6.95 -2.09
N VAL A 404 21.71 -5.65 -2.38
CA VAL A 404 22.00 -5.09 -3.70
C VAL A 404 23.46 -5.25 -4.08
N SER A 405 24.39 -5.05 -3.15
CA SER A 405 25.82 -5.23 -3.42
C SER A 405 26.17 -6.69 -3.72
N ILE A 406 25.58 -7.65 -2.99
CA ILE A 406 25.78 -9.08 -3.25
C ILE A 406 25.19 -9.49 -4.59
N VAL A 407 23.95 -9.06 -4.88
CA VAL A 407 23.29 -9.32 -6.16
C VAL A 407 24.18 -8.76 -7.28
N TRP A 408 24.53 -7.48 -7.21
CA TRP A 408 25.35 -6.81 -8.24
C TRP A 408 26.72 -7.47 -8.49
N GLN A 409 27.36 -8.01 -7.45
CA GLN A 409 28.68 -8.61 -7.57
C GLN A 409 28.69 -10.11 -7.91
N LYS A 410 27.64 -10.85 -7.54
CA LYS A 410 27.65 -12.31 -7.56
C LYS A 410 26.56 -12.96 -8.42
N SER A 411 25.54 -12.23 -8.84
CA SER A 411 24.46 -12.79 -9.66
C SER A 411 24.90 -13.00 -11.11
N TRP A 412 24.31 -13.99 -11.79
CA TRP A 412 24.55 -14.23 -13.21
C TRP A 412 23.63 -13.35 -14.06
N ILE A 413 24.17 -12.73 -15.10
CA ILE A 413 23.42 -11.79 -15.95
C ILE A 413 22.80 -12.58 -17.11
N LEU A 414 21.49 -12.82 -17.05
CA LEU A 414 20.80 -13.65 -18.03
C LEU A 414 20.37 -12.89 -19.27
N ARG A 415 19.90 -11.63 -19.09
CA ARG A 415 19.46 -10.73 -20.17
C ARG A 415 19.86 -9.31 -19.83
N GLN A 416 20.34 -8.56 -20.80
CA GLN A 416 20.65 -7.14 -20.65
C GLN A 416 20.21 -6.36 -21.89
N LYS A 417 19.63 -5.19 -21.67
CA LYS A 417 19.32 -4.27 -22.74
C LYS A 417 20.61 -3.70 -23.33
N SER A 418 20.74 -3.69 -24.65
CA SER A 418 21.94 -3.21 -25.37
C SER A 418 22.36 -1.78 -25.00
N THR A 419 21.39 -0.94 -24.62
CA THR A 419 21.59 0.46 -24.21
C THR A 419 21.95 0.63 -22.74
N PHE A 420 21.86 -0.43 -21.95
CA PHE A 420 22.14 -0.39 -20.51
C PHE A 420 23.62 -0.68 -20.27
N ASN A 421 24.38 0.31 -19.81
CA ASN A 421 25.75 0.13 -19.36
C ASN A 421 25.96 0.90 -18.05
N SER A 422 25.90 0.18 -16.93
CA SER A 422 26.12 0.76 -15.60
C SER A 422 27.51 0.40 -15.10
N GLN A 423 28.43 1.37 -15.13
CA GLN A 423 29.75 1.26 -14.49
C GLN A 423 29.68 1.50 -12.96
N LEU A 424 28.62 1.01 -12.31
CA LEU A 424 28.40 1.23 -10.89
C LEU A 424 29.33 0.32 -10.08
N VAL A 425 30.20 0.93 -9.29
CA VAL A 425 31.08 0.22 -8.36
C VAL A 425 30.43 0.20 -6.97
N PRO A 426 30.05 -0.97 -6.42
CA PRO A 426 29.50 -1.08 -5.08
C PRO A 426 30.49 -0.60 -4.02
N MET A 427 30.01 0.18 -3.05
CA MET A 427 30.77 0.51 -1.85
C MET A 427 31.03 -0.77 -1.03
N VAL A 428 32.22 -0.88 -0.43
CA VAL A 428 32.58 -2.00 0.45
C VAL A 428 31.62 -2.07 1.64
N ILE A 429 31.04 -3.25 1.87
CA ILE A 429 30.12 -3.48 2.98
C ILE A 429 30.91 -3.45 4.30
N ASN A 430 30.55 -2.56 5.22
CA ASN A 430 31.05 -2.60 6.60
C ASN A 430 30.38 -3.76 7.36
N TRP A 431 31.01 -4.94 7.32
CA TRP A 431 30.48 -6.16 7.93
C TRP A 431 30.37 -6.07 9.46
N THR A 432 31.31 -5.40 10.13
CA THR A 432 31.28 -5.19 11.59
C THR A 432 30.03 -4.42 12.03
N ALA A 433 29.73 -3.29 11.37
CA ALA A 433 28.53 -2.52 11.66
C ALA A 433 27.23 -3.27 11.29
N LYS A 434 27.26 -4.12 10.25
CA LYS A 434 26.12 -4.97 9.89
C LYS A 434 25.90 -6.08 10.90
N PHE A 435 26.96 -6.71 11.39
CA PHE A 435 26.90 -7.76 12.39
C PHE A 435 26.28 -7.26 13.69
N GLN A 436 26.72 -6.12 14.22
CA GLN A 436 26.12 -5.53 15.42
C GLN A 436 24.61 -5.29 15.26
N LYS A 437 24.19 -4.75 14.11
CA LYS A 437 22.76 -4.53 13.82
C LYS A 437 21.99 -5.85 13.73
N ILE A 438 22.53 -6.85 13.05
CA ILE A 438 21.89 -8.15 12.86
C ILE A 438 21.75 -8.88 14.20
N LYS A 439 22.79 -8.84 15.03
CA LYS A 439 22.78 -9.42 16.38
C LYS A 439 21.66 -8.85 17.25
N ILE A 440 21.58 -7.51 17.34
CA ILE A 440 20.52 -6.83 18.11
C ILE A 440 19.13 -7.17 17.56
N ILE A 441 18.96 -7.16 16.24
CA ILE A 441 17.67 -7.50 15.61
C ILE A 441 17.27 -8.95 15.90
N SER A 442 18.21 -9.90 15.80
CA SER A 442 17.94 -11.31 16.09
C SER A 442 17.59 -11.55 17.55
N GLU A 443 18.34 -10.95 18.48
CA GLU A 443 18.11 -11.10 19.93
C GLU A 443 16.74 -10.52 20.31
N ASN A 444 16.43 -9.32 19.85
CA ASN A 444 15.13 -8.70 20.10
C ASN A 444 13.98 -9.52 19.52
N ALA A 445 14.12 -10.06 18.31
CA ALA A 445 13.08 -10.88 17.70
C ALA A 445 12.82 -12.16 18.49
N VAL A 446 13.88 -12.85 18.94
CA VAL A 446 13.75 -14.04 19.78
C VAL A 446 13.04 -13.72 21.10
N VAL A 447 13.39 -12.60 21.75
CA VAL A 447 12.72 -12.14 22.97
C VAL A 447 11.23 -11.86 22.73
N VAL A 448 10.88 -11.15 21.65
CA VAL A 448 9.47 -10.86 21.32
C VAL A 448 8.70 -12.16 21.04
N MET A 449 9.26 -13.08 20.25
CA MET A 449 8.62 -14.37 19.96
C MET A 449 8.40 -15.20 21.22
N ARG A 450 9.37 -15.24 22.14
CA ARG A 450 9.23 -15.90 23.45
C ARG A 450 8.17 -15.25 24.33
N ASN A 451 8.10 -13.92 24.37
CA ASN A 451 7.07 -13.20 25.13
C ASN A 451 5.66 -13.46 24.58
N LEU A 452 5.52 -13.55 23.25
CA LEU A 452 4.25 -13.92 22.61
C LEU A 452 3.87 -15.36 22.95
N LEU A 453 4.81 -16.31 22.88
CA LEU A 453 4.57 -17.69 23.29
C LEU A 453 4.16 -17.79 24.76
N LEU A 454 4.82 -17.07 25.66
CA LEU A 454 4.44 -17.00 27.08
C LEU A 454 3.02 -16.44 27.29
N THR A 455 2.64 -15.45 26.48
CA THR A 455 1.27 -14.90 26.50
C THR A 455 0.26 -15.96 26.07
N MET A 456 0.60 -16.78 25.08
CA MET A 456 -0.24 -17.88 24.62
C MET A 456 -0.38 -18.99 25.68
N THR A 457 0.71 -19.34 26.37
CA THR A 457 0.70 -20.43 27.37
C THR A 457 0.06 -20.02 28.70
N ASN A 458 0.23 -18.77 29.13
CA ASN A 458 -0.15 -18.31 30.48
C ASN A 458 -1.52 -17.63 30.53
N SER A 459 -2.24 -17.53 29.41
CA SER A 459 -3.54 -16.86 29.36
C SER A 459 -4.69 -17.89 29.52
N PRO A 460 -5.38 -17.93 30.66
CA PRO A 460 -6.45 -18.90 30.91
C PRO A 460 -7.71 -18.65 30.06
N LEU A 461 -7.87 -17.45 29.52
CA LEU A 461 -9.03 -17.03 28.72
C LEU A 461 -8.69 -16.92 27.22
N LEU A 462 -7.57 -17.51 26.78
CA LEU A 462 -7.19 -17.47 25.37
C LEU A 462 -8.17 -18.31 24.52
N MET A 463 -8.85 -17.63 23.61
CA MET A 463 -9.71 -18.27 22.60
C MET A 463 -8.85 -18.83 21.45
N ALA A 464 -9.30 -19.91 20.82
CA ALA A 464 -8.55 -20.60 19.77
C ALA A 464 -8.27 -19.71 18.54
N ASP A 465 -9.22 -18.85 18.17
CA ASP A 465 -9.08 -17.85 17.11
C ASP A 465 -7.94 -16.85 17.41
N THR A 466 -7.85 -16.42 18.66
CA THR A 466 -6.83 -15.50 19.16
C THR A 466 -5.48 -16.21 19.20
N ALA A 467 -5.45 -17.48 19.60
CA ALA A 467 -4.23 -18.29 19.53
C ALA A 467 -3.72 -18.41 18.09
N LEU A 468 -4.63 -18.59 17.11
CA LEU A 468 -4.29 -18.68 15.69
C LEU A 468 -3.72 -17.37 15.13
N LEU A 469 -4.29 -16.23 15.54
CA LEU A 469 -3.74 -14.90 15.22
C LEU A 469 -2.32 -14.73 15.76
N LEU A 470 -2.10 -15.11 17.02
CA LEU A 470 -0.77 -15.03 17.64
C LEU A 470 0.24 -15.96 16.96
N LEU A 471 -0.18 -17.17 16.58
CA LEU A 471 0.65 -18.09 15.79
C LEU A 471 1.06 -17.44 14.46
N ARG A 472 0.12 -16.84 13.72
CA ARG A 472 0.42 -16.11 12.48
C ARG A 472 1.43 -14.99 12.70
N GLU A 473 1.31 -14.23 13.78
CA GLU A 473 2.28 -13.17 14.10
C GLU A 473 3.67 -13.73 14.41
N LEU A 474 3.79 -14.89 15.06
CA LEU A 474 5.08 -15.58 15.23
C LEU A 474 5.74 -15.91 13.89
N TYR A 475 5.00 -16.47 12.93
CA TYR A 475 5.52 -16.70 11.58
C TYR A 475 5.94 -15.39 10.90
N SER A 476 5.14 -14.33 11.02
CA SER A 476 5.43 -13.04 10.41
C SER A 476 6.73 -12.43 10.97
N ILE A 477 6.88 -12.39 12.29
CA ILE A 477 8.09 -11.91 12.97
C ILE A 477 9.28 -12.76 12.56
N GLY A 478 9.14 -14.09 12.59
CA GLY A 478 10.17 -15.04 12.24
C GLY A 478 10.69 -14.87 10.81
N ILE A 479 9.82 -14.98 9.81
CA ILE A 479 10.18 -14.89 8.38
C ILE A 479 10.80 -13.53 8.06
N GLN A 480 10.16 -12.43 8.50
CA GLN A 480 10.66 -11.09 8.20
C GLN A 480 12.04 -10.85 8.84
N THR A 481 12.23 -11.29 10.09
CA THR A 481 13.52 -11.16 10.77
C THR A 481 14.57 -12.03 10.09
N TYR A 482 14.24 -13.27 9.75
CA TYR A 482 15.12 -14.17 9.02
C TYR A 482 15.56 -13.57 7.69
N LEU A 483 14.63 -13.10 6.85
CA LEU A 483 14.95 -12.43 5.58
C LEU A 483 15.81 -11.18 5.79
N ARG A 484 15.53 -10.37 6.81
CA ARG A 484 16.32 -9.19 7.13
C ARG A 484 17.77 -9.54 7.50
N CYS A 485 17.95 -10.62 8.26
CA CYS A 485 19.25 -11.04 8.77
C CYS A 485 20.04 -11.87 7.74
N ALA A 486 19.39 -12.79 7.03
CA ALA A 486 20.01 -13.71 6.08
C ALA A 486 20.21 -13.07 4.70
N VAL A 487 19.20 -12.38 4.17
CA VAL A 487 19.20 -11.81 2.81
C VAL A 487 19.58 -10.32 2.83
N GLY A 488 19.07 -9.57 3.83
CA GLY A 488 19.26 -8.12 3.92
C GLY A 488 18.21 -7.32 3.15
N TYR A 489 17.21 -7.98 2.56
CA TYR A 489 16.12 -7.39 1.80
C TYR A 489 14.82 -8.14 2.02
N ILE A 490 13.73 -7.38 2.14
CA ILE A 490 12.37 -7.90 2.23
C ILE A 490 11.57 -7.19 1.15
N PRO A 491 10.97 -7.92 0.20
CA PRO A 491 10.07 -7.33 -0.79
C PRO A 491 8.89 -6.62 -0.09
N LYS A 492 8.49 -5.44 -0.60
CA LYS A 492 7.41 -4.65 0.01
C LYS A 492 6.05 -5.20 -0.42
N ASN A 493 5.04 -5.07 0.45
CA ASN A 493 3.64 -5.46 0.18
C ASN A 493 3.46 -6.92 -0.23
N THR A 494 4.34 -7.79 0.27
CA THR A 494 4.34 -9.23 -0.02
C THR A 494 3.69 -9.96 1.14
N ASP A 495 2.79 -10.89 0.83
CA ASP A 495 2.09 -11.66 1.86
C ASP A 495 3.01 -12.69 2.53
N LEU A 496 2.49 -13.37 3.56
CA LEU A 496 3.29 -14.29 4.34
C LEU A 496 3.71 -15.53 3.54
N LEU A 497 2.87 -16.00 2.61
CA LEU A 497 3.14 -17.14 1.74
C LEU A 497 4.28 -16.81 0.79
N ASP A 498 4.18 -15.70 0.07
CA ASP A 498 5.20 -15.23 -0.85
C ASP A 498 6.53 -14.92 -0.13
N LEU A 499 6.48 -14.40 1.10
CA LEU A 499 7.68 -14.20 1.92
C LEU A 499 8.31 -15.52 2.38
N MET A 500 7.49 -16.53 2.69
CA MET A 500 7.97 -17.88 3.01
C MET A 500 8.69 -18.48 1.81
N GLU A 501 8.14 -18.33 0.61
CA GLU A 501 8.79 -18.80 -0.62
C GLU A 501 10.07 -18.02 -0.93
N TRP A 502 10.03 -16.69 -0.80
CA TRP A 502 11.22 -15.86 -0.98
C TRP A 502 12.36 -16.21 0.00
N SER A 503 12.06 -16.76 1.18
CA SER A 503 13.08 -17.17 2.15
C SER A 503 14.02 -18.26 1.62
N ALA A 504 13.55 -19.06 0.65
CA ALA A 504 14.33 -20.08 -0.02
C ALA A 504 15.52 -19.53 -0.81
N ILE A 505 15.54 -18.23 -1.14
CA ILE A 505 16.73 -17.60 -1.75
C ILE A 505 18.00 -17.80 -0.91
N ALA A 506 17.84 -17.88 0.43
CA ALA A 506 18.95 -18.08 1.37
C ALA A 506 19.09 -19.55 1.80
N SER A 507 18.00 -20.21 2.19
CA SER A 507 17.99 -21.61 2.60
C SER A 507 16.56 -22.17 2.54
N THR A 508 16.43 -23.46 2.23
CA THR A 508 15.17 -24.21 2.31
C THR A 508 14.76 -24.55 3.74
N ASP A 509 15.63 -24.34 4.74
CA ASP A 509 15.37 -24.71 6.13
C ASP A 509 14.10 -24.07 6.72
N VAL A 510 13.73 -22.87 6.24
CA VAL A 510 12.48 -22.22 6.63
C VAL A 510 11.29 -23.03 6.13
N ILE A 511 11.25 -23.35 4.83
CA ILE A 511 10.15 -24.10 4.23
C ILE A 511 10.08 -25.51 4.84
N GLN A 512 11.22 -26.20 4.95
CA GLN A 512 11.30 -27.55 5.53
C GLN A 512 10.96 -27.59 7.02
N GLY A 513 11.26 -26.53 7.79
CA GLY A 513 10.88 -26.44 9.19
C GLY A 513 9.39 -26.13 9.42
N ILE A 514 8.72 -25.56 8.41
CA ILE A 514 7.32 -25.13 8.48
C ILE A 514 6.37 -26.17 7.91
N LEU A 515 6.74 -26.81 6.80
CA LEU A 515 5.95 -27.88 6.21
C LEU A 515 6.12 -29.15 7.04
N ASN A 516 5.02 -29.86 7.27
CA ASN A 516 5.03 -31.15 7.92
C ASN A 516 3.96 -32.06 7.31
N ASP A 517 4.08 -33.36 7.55
CA ASP A 517 3.19 -34.37 6.97
C ASP A 517 1.86 -34.52 7.74
N ASN A 518 1.61 -33.66 8.74
CA ASN A 518 0.40 -33.71 9.54
C ASN A 518 -0.71 -32.86 8.91
N GLU A 519 -1.81 -33.52 8.51
CA GLU A 519 -2.94 -32.87 7.83
C GLU A 519 -3.55 -31.69 8.63
N LEU A 520 -3.64 -31.81 9.96
CA LEU A 520 -4.18 -30.75 10.82
C LEU A 520 -3.23 -29.54 10.89
N ASP A 521 -1.93 -29.78 10.95
CA ASP A 521 -0.94 -28.71 10.93
C ASP A 521 -0.89 -28.02 9.56
N MET A 522 -1.05 -28.76 8.47
CA MET A 522 -1.18 -28.21 7.11
C MET A 522 -2.46 -27.39 6.95
N LEU A 523 -3.56 -27.81 7.58
CA LEU A 523 -4.78 -27.03 7.64
C LEU A 523 -4.55 -25.72 8.40
N ILE A 524 -3.98 -25.77 9.62
CA ILE A 524 -3.64 -24.57 10.41
C ILE A 524 -2.72 -23.64 9.61
N LEU A 525 -1.69 -24.20 8.95
CA LEU A 525 -0.75 -23.46 8.13
C LEU A 525 -1.46 -22.77 6.95
N SER A 526 -2.34 -23.47 6.24
CA SER A 526 -3.11 -22.89 5.13
C SER A 526 -3.97 -21.71 5.60
N ILE A 527 -4.58 -21.84 6.79
CA ILE A 527 -5.42 -20.81 7.37
C ILE A 527 -4.60 -19.55 7.72
N ILE A 528 -3.42 -19.70 8.33
CA ILE A 528 -2.58 -18.54 8.72
C ILE A 528 -1.90 -17.87 7.52
N LEU A 529 -1.58 -18.63 6.46
CA LEU A 529 -0.96 -18.11 5.25
C LEU A 529 -1.98 -17.35 4.38
N LYS A 530 -3.25 -17.78 4.37
CA LYS A 530 -4.32 -17.18 3.55
C LYS A 530 -5.58 -16.84 4.37
N PRO A 531 -5.48 -15.93 5.35
CA PRO A 531 -6.60 -15.58 6.21
C PRO A 531 -7.78 -14.97 5.44
N GLN A 532 -7.50 -14.25 4.34
CA GLN A 532 -8.52 -13.63 3.50
C GLN A 532 -9.24 -14.59 2.54
N GLU A 533 -8.83 -15.85 2.46
CA GLU A 533 -9.50 -16.83 1.60
C GLU A 533 -10.26 -17.86 2.42
N ILE A 534 -9.71 -18.20 3.60
CA ILE A 534 -10.09 -19.41 4.33
C ILE A 534 -10.82 -19.10 5.64
N TRP A 535 -10.52 -17.99 6.34
CA TRP A 535 -11.07 -17.76 7.69
C TRP A 535 -12.59 -17.81 7.75
N TRP A 536 -13.31 -17.13 6.86
CA TRP A 536 -14.78 -17.09 6.92
C TRP A 536 -15.49 -18.21 6.16
N LYS A 537 -14.75 -19.12 5.50
CA LYS A 537 -15.34 -20.17 4.65
C LYS A 537 -15.18 -21.58 5.22
N SER A 538 -14.29 -21.77 6.18
CA SER A 538 -13.98 -23.11 6.67
C SER A 538 -14.91 -23.55 7.80
N ALA A 539 -15.48 -24.75 7.67
CA ALA A 539 -16.10 -25.48 8.79
C ALA A 539 -15.11 -25.79 9.93
N ALA A 540 -13.81 -25.55 9.73
CA ALA A 540 -12.77 -25.62 10.76
C ALA A 540 -12.83 -24.48 11.80
N MET A 541 -13.88 -23.64 11.79
CA MET A 541 -14.15 -22.64 12.82
C MET A 541 -14.79 -23.21 14.10
N ASP A 542 -15.20 -24.48 14.12
CA ASP A 542 -15.53 -25.20 15.35
C ASP A 542 -14.24 -25.60 16.11
N MET A 543 -13.38 -24.61 16.40
CA MET A 543 -12.14 -24.82 17.14
C MET A 543 -12.45 -24.94 18.64
N ASP A 544 -12.25 -26.14 19.17
CA ASP A 544 -12.35 -26.43 20.60
C ASP A 544 -11.00 -26.24 21.34
N ASP A 545 -10.97 -26.61 22.62
CA ASP A 545 -9.77 -26.53 23.45
C ASP A 545 -8.61 -27.45 22.96
N GLN A 546 -8.91 -28.52 22.21
CA GLN A 546 -7.87 -29.39 21.64
C GLN A 546 -7.11 -28.65 20.52
N HIS A 547 -7.83 -27.92 19.68
CA HIS A 547 -7.24 -27.07 18.64
C HIS A 547 -6.36 -25.97 19.25
N LYS A 548 -6.82 -25.35 20.34
CA LYS A 548 -6.03 -24.35 21.08
C LYS A 548 -4.68 -24.91 21.55
N ASN A 549 -4.67 -26.10 22.15
CA ASN A 549 -3.43 -26.72 22.64
C ASN A 549 -2.47 -27.09 21.50
N LEU A 550 -3.02 -27.54 20.37
CA LEU A 550 -2.23 -27.80 19.15
C LEU A 550 -1.58 -26.51 18.63
N ILE A 551 -2.33 -25.41 18.55
CA ILE A 551 -1.83 -24.09 18.11
C ILE A 551 -0.71 -23.60 19.04
N ILE A 552 -0.85 -23.74 20.36
CA ILE A 552 0.18 -23.36 21.34
C ILE A 552 1.43 -24.24 21.17
N THR A 553 1.26 -25.55 20.95
CA THR A 553 2.38 -26.46 20.69
C THR A 553 3.12 -26.06 19.41
N ARG A 554 2.39 -25.73 18.35
CA ARG A 554 2.96 -25.24 17.08
C ARG A 554 3.68 -23.90 17.26
N ALA A 555 3.13 -23.01 18.07
CA ALA A 555 3.78 -21.75 18.42
C ALA A 555 5.16 -21.99 19.04
N GLY A 556 5.28 -22.97 19.96
CA GLY A 556 6.56 -23.41 20.52
C GLY A 556 7.57 -23.83 19.44
N ALA A 557 7.16 -24.74 18.55
CA ALA A 557 8.02 -25.22 17.46
C ALA A 557 8.47 -24.09 16.51
N VAL A 558 7.61 -23.11 16.23
CA VAL A 558 7.96 -21.94 15.39
C VAL A 558 9.00 -21.06 16.07
N VAL A 559 8.87 -20.80 17.37
CA VAL A 559 9.88 -20.02 18.13
C VAL A 559 11.23 -20.73 18.10
N GLU A 560 11.26 -22.03 18.36
CA GLU A 560 12.49 -22.84 18.33
C GLU A 560 13.14 -22.85 16.94
N LEU A 561 12.33 -23.00 15.88
CA LEU A 561 12.81 -22.94 14.50
C LEU A 561 13.53 -21.62 14.22
N TYR A 562 12.89 -20.48 14.47
CA TYR A 562 13.48 -19.18 14.16
C TYR A 562 14.64 -18.82 15.07
N GLU A 563 14.64 -19.24 16.33
CA GLU A 563 15.79 -19.07 17.22
C GLU A 563 17.02 -19.80 16.66
N ARG A 564 16.86 -21.06 16.23
CA ARG A 564 17.92 -21.85 15.60
C ARG A 564 18.43 -21.18 14.32
N LEU A 565 17.52 -20.78 13.42
CA LEU A 565 17.87 -20.16 12.14
C LEU A 565 18.59 -18.83 12.32
N LEU A 566 18.10 -17.97 13.20
CA LEU A 566 18.71 -16.66 13.46
C LEU A 566 20.10 -16.81 14.09
N LYS A 567 20.28 -17.76 15.01
CA LYS A 567 21.59 -18.09 15.59
C LYS A 567 22.59 -18.53 14.51
N ALA A 568 22.17 -19.40 13.60
CA ALA A 568 23.01 -19.85 12.48
C ALA A 568 23.42 -18.68 11.56
N VAL A 569 22.49 -17.76 11.26
CA VAL A 569 22.77 -16.57 10.45
C VAL A 569 23.78 -15.64 11.13
N VAL A 570 23.65 -15.39 12.44
CA VAL A 570 24.60 -14.57 13.20
C VAL A 570 26.00 -15.17 13.16
N GLN A 571 26.12 -16.48 13.43
CA GLN A 571 27.39 -17.21 13.38
C GLN A 571 28.04 -17.16 11.99
N SER A 572 27.25 -17.31 10.92
CA SER A 572 27.75 -17.23 9.55
C SER A 572 28.38 -15.86 9.22
N ILE A 573 27.82 -14.78 9.74
CA ILE A 573 28.33 -13.41 9.53
C ILE A 573 29.59 -13.17 10.38
N GLU A 574 29.62 -13.69 11.61
CA GLU A 574 30.79 -13.63 12.49
C GLU A 574 32.00 -14.31 11.84
N GLN A 575 31.84 -15.55 11.37
CA GLN A 575 32.88 -16.29 10.64
C GLN A 575 33.36 -15.55 9.38
N ARG A 576 32.48 -14.79 8.73
CA ARG A 576 32.85 -13.99 7.56
C ARG A 576 33.75 -12.81 7.92
N ILE A 577 33.49 -12.16 9.06
CA ILE A 577 34.32 -11.07 9.56
C ILE A 577 35.71 -11.62 9.93
N GLU A 578 35.77 -12.75 10.62
CA GLU A 578 37.03 -13.41 10.98
C GLU A 578 37.86 -13.78 9.74
N LYS A 579 37.22 -14.33 8.72
CA LYS A 579 37.90 -14.63 7.44
C LYS A 579 38.43 -13.38 6.74
N GLN A 580 37.74 -12.25 6.81
CA GLN A 580 38.22 -11.00 6.23
C GLN A 580 39.40 -10.43 7.02
N ALA A 581 39.36 -10.48 8.34
CA ALA A 581 40.46 -10.03 9.20
C ALA A 581 41.74 -10.85 8.95
N ASN A 582 41.61 -12.16 8.76
CA ASN A 582 42.77 -13.04 8.51
C ASN A 582 43.41 -12.83 7.12
N VAL A 583 42.65 -12.35 6.12
CA VAL A 583 43.16 -12.06 4.77
C VAL A 583 43.87 -10.71 4.71
N GLU A 584 43.58 -9.77 5.63
CA GLU A 584 44.28 -8.48 5.74
C GLU A 584 45.58 -8.56 6.56
N THR A 585 45.82 -9.68 7.26
CA THR A 585 47.04 -9.94 8.06
C THR A 585 48.10 -10.79 7.36
N ILE A 586 47.87 -11.20 6.11
CA ILE A 586 48.84 -11.91 5.24
C ILE A 586 49.20 -10.98 4.09
#